data_AF-A0A7C5V859-F1
#
_entry.id   AF-A0A7C5V859-F1
#
_cell.length_a   1.000
_cell.length_b   1.000
_cell.length_c   1.000
_cell.angle_alpha   90.00
_cell.angle_beta   90.00
_cell.angle_gamma   90.00
#
_symmetry.space_group_name_H-M   'P 1'
#
loop_
_entity.id
_entity.type
_entity.pdbx_description
1 polymer ?
#
loop_
_entity_poly.entity_id
_entity_poly.type
_entity_poly.pdbx_seq_one_letter_code
_entity_poly.pdbx_strand_id
1 'polypeptide(L)' 'MVEVRRPAVAGAFYPAEASKLREGVNGLLSAAACPQVPGKIRGLIVPHAGYEYSGPVAAVA' A
#
# COMPACT_ATOMS: atom_id res chain seq x y z
N MET A 1 -25.16 16.28 -2.98
CA MET A 1 -24.27 15.97 -1.85
C MET A 1 -23.60 14.63 -2.18
N VAL A 2 -22.27 14.58 -2.28
CA VAL A 2 -21.57 13.33 -2.62
C VAL A 2 -21.43 12.51 -1.35
N GLU A 3 -21.94 11.28 -1.35
CA GLU A 3 -21.79 10.35 -0.25
C GLU A 3 -20.35 9.83 -0.21
N VAL A 4 -19.65 10.02 0.92
CA VAL A 4 -18.25 9.62 1.09
C VAL A 4 -18.18 8.30 1.85
N ARG A 5 -17.65 7.25 1.21
CA ARG A 5 -17.35 5.97 1.87
C ARG A 5 -16.14 6.14 2.80
N ARG A 6 -16.34 5.94 4.10
CA ARG A 6 -15.26 5.93 5.10
C ARG A 6 -14.42 4.64 5.01
N PRO A 7 -13.13 4.69 5.39
CA PRO A 7 -12.28 3.50 5.42
C PRO A 7 -12.79 2.50 6.47
N ALA A 8 -13.07 1.26 6.03
CA ALA A 8 -13.69 0.23 6.88
C ALA A 8 -12.69 -0.56 7.75
N VAL A 9 -11.39 -0.52 7.43
CA VAL A 9 -10.34 -1.34 8.08
C VAL A 9 -9.14 -0.52 8.58
N ALA A 10 -9.26 0.81 8.59
CA ALA A 10 -8.27 1.69 9.21
C ALA A 10 -8.18 1.40 10.72
N GLY A 11 -6.97 1.23 11.23
CA GLY A 11 -6.70 0.80 12.61
C GLY A 11 -6.68 -0.72 12.80
N ALA A 12 -7.10 -1.51 11.80
CA ALA A 12 -7.05 -2.97 11.83
C ALA A 12 -6.01 -3.53 10.84
N PHE A 13 -6.09 -3.12 9.57
CA PHE A 13 -5.20 -3.64 8.51
C PHE A 13 -4.00 -2.72 8.26
N TYR A 14 -4.15 -1.44 8.58
CA TYR A 14 -3.13 -0.40 8.46
C TYR A 14 -3.43 0.71 9.47
N PRO A 15 -2.45 1.57 9.82
CA PRO A 15 -2.66 2.64 10.80
C PRO A 15 -3.81 3.57 10.43
N ALA A 16 -4.68 3.89 11.40
CA ALA A 16 -5.75 4.88 11.20
C ALA A 16 -5.22 6.33 11.15
N GLU A 17 -4.05 6.57 11.74
CA GLU A 17 -3.39 7.87 11.76
C GLU A 17 -2.65 8.12 10.44
N ALA A 18 -3.00 9.20 9.74
CA ALA A 18 -2.51 9.47 8.39
C ALA A 18 -0.98 9.66 8.31
N SER A 19 -0.37 10.28 9.33
CA SER A 19 1.09 10.45 9.47
C SER A 19 1.79 9.09 9.50
N LYS A 20 1.39 8.20 10.42
CA LYS A 20 1.94 6.85 10.55
C LYS A 20 1.74 6.00 9.31
N LEU A 21 0.57 6.09 8.69
CA LEU A 21 0.30 5.39 7.43
C LEU A 21 1.26 5.86 6.32
N ARG A 22 1.48 7.17 6.20
CA ARG A 22 2.40 7.75 5.22
C ARG A 22 3.84 7.31 5.46
N GLU A 23 4.31 7.39 6.70
CA GLU A 23 5.65 6.94 7.08
C GLU A 23 5.86 5.46 6.76
N GLY A 24 4.88 4.61 7.12
CA GLY A 24 4.92 3.18 6.83
C GLY A 24 4.98 2.88 5.33
N VAL A 25 4.11 3.50 4.52
CA VAL A 25 4.12 3.31 3.06
C VAL A 25 5.43 3.78 2.44
N ASN A 26 5.96 4.94 2.85
CA ASN A 26 7.23 5.45 2.35
C ASN A 26 8.40 4.52 2.71
N GLY A 27 8.41 3.97 3.93
CA GLY A 27 9.39 2.98 4.35
C GLY A 27 9.34 1.71 3.49
N LEU A 28 8.14 1.18 3.23
CA LEU A 28 7.95 0.01 2.38
C LEU A 28 8.46 0.25 0.94
N LEU A 29 8.10 1.38 0.34
CA LEU A 29 8.52 1.74 -1.02
C LEU A 29 10.04 2.00 -1.11
N SER A 30 10.63 2.59 -0.07
CA SER A 30 12.08 2.87 -0.04
C SER A 30 12.92 1.59 0.11
N ALA A 31 12.36 0.57 0.77
CA ALA A 31 13.00 -0.73 0.94
C ALA A 31 12.77 -1.70 -0.23
N ALA A 32 11.82 -1.39 -1.13
CA ALA A 32 11.43 -2.26 -2.21
C ALA A 32 12.49 -2.34 -3.31
N ALA A 33 12.87 -3.56 -3.68
CA ALA A 33 13.64 -3.81 -4.89
C ALA A 33 12.71 -3.79 -6.11
N CYS A 34 12.55 -2.62 -6.73
CA CYS A 34 11.67 -2.46 -7.89
C CYS A 34 12.34 -3.02 -9.17
N PRO A 35 11.77 -4.05 -9.81
CA PRO A 35 12.32 -4.60 -11.05
C PRO A 35 12.14 -3.59 -12.19
N GLN A 36 13.12 -3.52 -13.08
CA GLN A 36 12.98 -2.76 -14.31
C GLN A 36 12.04 -3.51 -15.26
N VAL A 37 10.83 -2.99 -15.45
CA VAL A 37 9.84 -3.56 -16.37
C VAL A 37 9.89 -2.78 -17.69
N PRO A 38 10.29 -3.39 -18.81
CA PRO A 38 10.32 -2.71 -20.09
C PRO A 38 8.91 -2.39 -20.58
N GLY A 39 8.75 -1.21 -21.21
CA GLY A 39 7.48 -0.77 -21.76
C GLY A 39 6.57 -0.09 -20.74
N LYS A 40 5.26 -0.09 -21.00
CA LYS A 40 4.27 0.61 -20.19
C LYS A 40 3.48 -0.37 -19.31
N ILE A 41 3.57 -0.19 -18.00
CA ILE A 41 2.75 -0.94 -17.03
C ILE A 41 1.26 -0.60 -17.25
N ARG A 42 0.43 -1.64 -17.41
CA ARG A 42 -1.03 -1.52 -17.59
C ARG A 42 -1.84 -1.95 -16.36
N GLY A 43 -1.24 -2.73 -15.47
CA GLY A 43 -1.88 -3.22 -14.26
C GLY A 43 -0.88 -3.93 -13.36
N LEU A 44 -1.27 -4.11 -12.09
CA LEU A 44 -0.51 -4.77 -11.04
C LEU A 44 -1.41 -5.79 -10.34
N ILE A 45 -0.81 -6.83 -9.77
CA ILE A 45 -1.48 -7.79 -8.89
C ILE A 45 -0.77 -7.71 -7.55
N VAL A 46 -1.52 -7.45 -6.48
CA VAL A 46 -0.96 -7.27 -5.14
C VAL A 46 -1.79 -8.04 -4.09
N PRO A 47 -1.16 -8.48 -2.99
CA PRO A 47 -1.88 -9.04 -1.85
C PRO A 47 -2.71 -7.98 -1.11
N HIS A 48 -3.70 -8.41 -0.34
CA HIS A 48 -4.64 -7.52 0.37
C HIS A 48 -4.72 -7.76 1.89
N ALA A 49 -3.77 -8.51 2.47
CA ALA A 49 -3.71 -8.67 3.94
C ALA A 49 -3.25 -7.35 4.61
N GLY A 50 -3.22 -7.31 5.94
CA GLY A 50 -2.69 -6.15 6.68
C GLY A 50 -1.26 -5.81 6.26
N TYR A 51 -0.90 -4.53 6.32
CA TYR A 51 0.36 -4.00 5.79
C TYR A 51 1.60 -4.62 6.44
N GLU A 52 1.50 -5.06 7.70
CA GLU A 52 2.57 -5.79 8.38
C GLU A 52 2.95 -7.10 7.65
N TYR A 53 1.98 -7.77 7.02
CA TYR A 53 2.19 -9.04 6.33
C TYR A 53 2.38 -8.87 4.83
N SER A 54 1.54 -8.04 4.21
CA SER A 54 1.46 -7.91 2.75
C SER A 54 2.23 -6.73 2.19
N GLY A 55 2.55 -5.74 3.02
CA GLY A 55 3.14 -4.46 2.62
C GLY A 55 4.44 -4.62 1.83
N PRO A 56 5.43 -5.41 2.32
CA PRO A 56 6.69 -5.61 1.60
C PRO A 56 6.50 -6.25 0.22
N VAL A 57 5.52 -7.15 0.08
CA VAL A 57 5.21 -7.83 -1.18
C VAL A 57 4.46 -6.90 -2.14
N ALA A 58 3.54 -6.07 -1.63
CA ALA A 58 2.85 -5.08 -2.46
C ALA A 58 3.79 -3.96 -2.94
N ALA A 59 4.84 -3.64 -2.18
CA ALA A 59 5.75 -2.53 -2.49
C ALA A 59 6.72 -2.81 -3.66
N VAL A 60 6.97 -4.07 -4.01
CA VAL A 60 7.83 -4.43 -5.17
C VAL A 60 7.08 -4.44 -6.51
N ALA A 61 5.77 -4.20 -6.50
CA ALA A 61 4.91 -4.23 -7.68
C ALA A 61 4.97 -2.91 -8.49
#